data_AF-A0AAN6H8C1-F1
#
_entry.id   AF-A0AAN6H8C1-F1
#
_cell.length_a   1.000
_cell.length_b   1.000
_cell.length_c   1.000
_cell.angle_alpha   90.00
_cell.angle_beta   90.00
_cell.angle_gamma   90.00
#
_symmetry.space_group_name_H-M   'P 1'
#
loop_
_entity.id
_entity.type
_entity.pdbx_description
1 polymer ?
#
loop_
_entity_poly.entity_id
_entity_poly.type
_entity_poly.pdbx_seq_one_letter_code
_entity_poly.pdbx_strand_id
1 'polypeptide(L)'
;MPSGIMPEIFRAASCQVTETDNCTFTDARWHQAVARGDPEQAQTIIADQNLAPGFVAIKDSRYMLRPEAIESLFVLYRITGDTTLQDKAWRMFQAIRKVARTKIAFAGLEDVRHVRPKLIDTMESFFLAETLKYFYLIFAEPGVVSLDEFVLNTEGHPLLRPNALVEFCSKPCYREDELPRN
;
A
#
# COMPACT_ATOMS: atom_id res chain seq x y z
N MET A 1 -14.23 2.95 -0.30
CA MET A 1 -14.50 3.25 1.12
C MET A 1 -14.95 4.70 1.26
N PRO A 2 -15.89 5.03 2.17
CA PRO A 2 -16.39 6.40 2.33
C PRO A 2 -15.34 7.45 2.69
N SER A 3 -14.29 7.08 3.44
CA SER A 3 -13.14 7.97 3.72
C SER A 3 -12.23 8.22 2.51
N GLY A 4 -12.33 7.40 1.46
CA GLY A 4 -11.35 7.34 0.37
C GLY A 4 -10.08 6.54 0.70
N ILE A 5 -10.01 5.91 1.87
CA ILE A 5 -8.84 5.15 2.35
C ILE A 5 -9.18 3.66 2.51
N MET A 6 -8.21 2.79 2.21
CA MET A 6 -8.33 1.35 2.32
C MET A 6 -8.16 0.88 3.78
N PRO A 7 -8.91 -0.13 4.24
CA PRO A 7 -8.75 -0.68 5.59
C PRO A 7 -7.50 -1.56 5.68
N GLU A 8 -7.02 -1.79 6.90
CA GLU A 8 -5.89 -2.66 7.22
C GLU A 8 -6.11 -4.11 6.77
N ILE A 9 -7.27 -4.70 7.05
CA ILE A 9 -7.58 -6.08 6.65
C ILE A 9 -9.01 -6.17 6.12
N PHE A 10 -9.14 -6.68 4.90
CA PHE A 10 -10.42 -6.90 4.25
C PHE A 10 -10.42 -8.20 3.43
N ARG A 11 -11.61 -8.62 3.00
CA ARG A 11 -11.82 -9.64 1.98
C ARG A 11 -12.58 -9.01 0.83
N ALA A 12 -12.10 -9.21 -0.39
CA ALA A 12 -12.81 -8.82 -1.59
C ALA A 12 -13.63 -9.98 -2.17
N ALA A 13 -14.63 -9.66 -2.97
CA ALA A 13 -15.36 -10.64 -3.76
C ALA A 13 -14.38 -11.31 -4.72
N SER A 14 -14.30 -12.64 -4.64
CA SER A 14 -13.45 -13.42 -5.52
C SER A 14 -14.06 -13.50 -6.90
N CYS A 15 -13.20 -13.51 -7.90
CA CYS A 15 -13.57 -13.85 -9.26
C CYS A 15 -13.24 -15.32 -9.55
N GLN A 16 -14.11 -16.00 -10.29
CA GLN A 16 -13.80 -17.29 -10.90
C GLN A 16 -13.79 -17.09 -12.41
N VAL A 17 -12.61 -17.24 -13.03
CA VAL A 17 -12.48 -17.20 -14.48
C VAL A 17 -12.79 -18.59 -15.00
N THR A 18 -13.92 -18.74 -15.68
CA THR A 18 -14.30 -19.96 -16.38
C THR A 18 -14.39 -19.68 -17.88
N GLU A 19 -14.54 -20.71 -18.71
CA GLU A 19 -14.72 -20.52 -20.16
C GLU A 19 -15.89 -19.59 -20.53
N THR A 20 -16.85 -19.41 -19.62
CA THR A 20 -18.06 -18.59 -19.80
C THR A 20 -18.09 -17.32 -18.96
N ASP A 21 -17.12 -17.10 -18.06
CA ASP A 21 -17.10 -15.97 -17.13
C ASP A 21 -15.82 -15.14 -17.26
N ASN A 22 -15.99 -13.91 -17.76
CA ASN A 22 -14.90 -12.96 -17.98
C ASN A 22 -14.61 -12.06 -16.77
N CYS A 23 -15.05 -12.44 -15.57
CA CYS A 23 -14.76 -11.71 -14.34
C CYS A 23 -15.44 -10.33 -14.21
N THR A 24 -16.50 -10.08 -14.97
CA THR A 24 -17.18 -8.78 -14.90
C THR A 24 -17.84 -8.59 -13.53
N PHE A 25 -17.54 -7.44 -12.88
CA PHE A 25 -18.17 -7.05 -11.62
C PHE A 25 -19.66 -6.78 -11.81
N THR A 26 -20.50 -7.36 -10.95
CA THR A 26 -21.92 -7.05 -10.85
C THR A 26 -22.37 -7.04 -9.38
N ASP A 27 -23.34 -6.19 -9.06
CA ASP A 27 -23.90 -6.12 -7.71
C ASP A 27 -24.48 -7.47 -7.26
N ALA A 28 -25.10 -8.22 -8.18
CA ALA A 28 -25.60 -9.56 -7.89
C ALA A 28 -24.50 -10.52 -7.43
N ARG A 29 -23.34 -10.54 -8.10
CA ARG A 29 -22.20 -11.38 -7.71
C ARG A 29 -21.62 -10.93 -6.38
N TRP A 30 -21.51 -9.63 -6.17
CA TRP A 30 -21.02 -9.07 -4.92
C TRP A 30 -21.96 -9.44 -3.75
N HIS A 31 -23.27 -9.25 -3.91
CA HIS A 31 -24.26 -9.62 -2.91
C HIS A 31 -24.23 -11.12 -2.61
N GLN A 32 -24.09 -11.97 -3.62
CA GLN A 32 -23.93 -13.41 -3.44
C GLN A 32 -22.66 -13.76 -2.64
N ALA A 33 -21.55 -13.07 -2.91
CA ALA A 33 -20.30 -13.25 -2.18
C ALA A 33 -20.41 -12.78 -0.71
N VAL A 34 -21.16 -11.71 -0.45
CA VAL A 34 -21.45 -11.22 0.91
C VAL A 34 -22.38 -12.17 1.67
N ALA A 35 -23.41 -12.67 1.01
CA ALA A 35 -24.45 -13.55 1.55
C ALA A 35 -23.93 -14.87 2.15
N ARG A 36 -22.74 -15.33 1.74
CA ARG A 36 -22.17 -16.65 2.14
C ARG A 36 -23.16 -17.81 1.98
N GLY A 37 -24.08 -17.72 1.02
CA GLY A 37 -25.11 -18.73 0.75
C GLY A 37 -26.55 -18.33 1.09
N ASP A 38 -26.79 -17.22 1.78
CA ASP A 38 -28.15 -16.68 2.04
C ASP A 38 -28.37 -15.30 1.37
N PRO A 39 -29.02 -15.26 0.19
CA PRO A 39 -29.21 -14.05 -0.59
C PRO A 39 -29.97 -12.93 0.14
N GLU A 40 -30.84 -13.27 1.10
CA GLU A 40 -31.65 -12.28 1.81
C GLU A 40 -30.81 -11.48 2.83
N GLN A 41 -29.70 -12.04 3.31
CA GLN A 41 -28.85 -11.39 4.31
C GLN A 41 -27.85 -10.40 3.73
N ALA A 42 -27.58 -10.44 2.43
CA ALA A 42 -26.52 -9.64 1.80
C ALA A 42 -26.69 -8.14 2.07
N GLN A 43 -27.91 -7.62 1.89
CA GLN A 43 -28.20 -6.20 2.06
C GLN A 43 -28.03 -5.75 3.51
N THR A 44 -28.50 -6.57 4.47
CA THR A 44 -28.33 -6.31 5.91
C THR A 44 -26.85 -6.27 6.28
N ILE A 45 -26.05 -7.23 5.81
CA ILE A 45 -24.60 -7.27 6.08
C ILE A 45 -23.89 -6.04 5.48
N ILE A 46 -24.23 -5.68 4.24
CA ILE A 46 -23.65 -4.50 3.57
C ILE A 46 -23.97 -3.23 4.35
N ALA A 47 -25.21 -3.08 4.80
CA ALA A 47 -25.65 -1.92 5.58
C ALA A 47 -24.96 -1.87 6.95
N ASP A 48 -25.01 -2.98 7.71
CA ASP A 48 -24.46 -3.07 9.07
C ASP A 48 -22.95 -2.86 9.10
N GLN A 49 -22.22 -3.41 8.12
CA GLN A 49 -20.78 -3.28 8.03
C GLN A 49 -20.32 -2.10 7.17
N ASN A 50 -21.25 -1.35 6.57
CA ASN A 50 -20.99 -0.25 5.63
C ASN A 50 -19.95 -0.63 4.55
N LEU A 51 -20.20 -1.76 3.87
CA LEU A 51 -19.28 -2.32 2.87
C LEU A 51 -19.35 -1.52 1.58
N ALA A 52 -18.18 -1.15 1.05
CA ALA A 52 -18.08 -0.60 -0.29
C ALA A 52 -18.22 -1.73 -1.34
N PRO A 53 -18.69 -1.42 -2.57
CA PRO A 53 -18.78 -2.40 -3.65
C PRO A 53 -17.49 -3.21 -3.84
N GLY A 54 -17.62 -4.52 -3.96
CA GLY A 54 -16.50 -5.47 -4.10
C GLY A 54 -15.90 -5.94 -2.77
N PHE A 55 -16.19 -5.30 -1.63
CA PHE A 55 -15.73 -5.77 -0.31
C PHE A 55 -16.75 -6.73 0.32
N VAL A 56 -16.30 -7.89 0.77
CA VAL A 56 -17.13 -8.94 1.39
C VAL A 56 -17.08 -8.89 2.92
N ALA A 57 -15.94 -8.48 3.48
CA ALA A 57 -15.78 -8.30 4.91
C ALA A 57 -14.62 -7.34 5.20
N ILE A 58 -14.70 -6.60 6.30
CA ILE A 58 -13.60 -5.79 6.83
C ILE A 58 -13.28 -6.32 8.22
N LYS A 59 -12.12 -6.97 8.37
CA LYS A 59 -11.68 -7.57 9.64
C LYS A 59 -11.00 -6.53 10.54
N ASP A 60 -10.31 -5.58 9.94
CA ASP A 60 -9.69 -4.45 10.63
C ASP A 60 -9.90 -3.20 9.79
N SER A 61 -10.71 -2.28 10.31
CA SER A 61 -11.11 -1.06 9.61
C SER A 61 -10.15 0.11 9.84
N ARG A 62 -9.09 -0.09 10.61
CA ARG A 62 -8.10 0.96 10.88
C ARG A 62 -7.28 1.29 9.64
N TYR A 63 -6.67 2.47 9.65
CA TYR A 63 -5.62 2.83 8.69
C TYR A 63 -4.44 3.42 9.44
N MET A 64 -3.28 2.77 9.35
CA MET A 64 -2.08 3.16 10.09
C MET A 64 -1.07 3.94 9.25
N LEU A 65 -1.53 4.70 8.24
CA LEU A 65 -0.67 5.54 7.39
C LEU A 65 0.31 4.75 6.49
N ARG A 66 -0.01 3.49 6.19
CA ARG A 66 0.89 2.55 5.51
C ARG A 66 1.25 2.91 4.06
N PRO A 67 2.43 2.49 3.56
CA PRO A 67 2.99 2.93 2.29
C PRO A 67 2.72 2.01 1.09
N GLU A 68 2.30 0.76 1.27
CA GLU A 68 2.51 -0.31 0.27
C GLU A 68 1.79 -0.02 -1.07
N ALA A 69 0.64 0.65 -1.00
CA ALA A 69 -0.10 1.07 -2.19
C ALA A 69 0.66 2.15 -2.99
N ILE A 70 1.23 3.17 -2.32
CA ILE A 70 1.98 4.23 -3.01
C ILE A 70 3.37 3.76 -3.45
N GLU A 71 4.00 2.86 -2.68
CA GLU A 71 5.21 2.16 -3.08
C GLU A 71 5.01 1.44 -4.42
N SER A 72 3.94 0.66 -4.53
CA SER A 72 3.61 -0.09 -5.76
C SER A 72 3.35 0.86 -6.94
N LEU A 73 2.67 1.98 -6.71
CA LEU A 73 2.45 3.00 -7.74
C LEU A 73 3.76 3.65 -8.20
N PHE A 74 4.66 3.95 -7.27
CA PHE A 74 5.98 4.50 -7.59
C PHE A 74 6.78 3.55 -8.48
N VAL A 75 6.86 2.27 -8.11
CA VAL A 75 7.59 1.26 -8.89
C VAL A 75 6.94 1.07 -10.27
N LEU A 76 5.61 0.95 -10.32
CA LEU A 76 4.88 0.79 -11.58
C LEU A 76 5.06 2.00 -12.51
N TYR A 77 5.09 3.22 -11.97
CA TYR A 77 5.37 4.44 -12.72
C TYR A 77 6.79 4.45 -13.29
N ARG A 78 7.80 4.09 -12.48
CA ARG A 78 9.19 4.03 -12.93
C ARG A 78 9.42 2.99 -14.03
N ILE A 79 8.68 1.88 -14.01
CA ILE A 79 8.77 0.83 -15.03
C ILE A 79 8.03 1.20 -16.32
N THR A 80 6.82 1.76 -16.20
CA THR A 80 5.93 1.94 -17.36
C THR A 80 5.97 3.34 -17.97
N GLY A 81 6.34 4.36 -17.19
CA GLY A 81 6.24 5.77 -17.57
C GLY A 81 4.79 6.30 -17.65
N ASP A 82 3.78 5.51 -17.24
CA ASP A 82 2.37 5.92 -17.29
C ASP A 82 2.09 7.05 -16.28
N THR A 83 1.97 8.27 -16.80
CA THR A 83 1.72 9.49 -16.00
C THR A 83 0.35 9.46 -15.30
N THR A 84 -0.60 8.63 -15.71
CA THR A 84 -1.88 8.50 -14.98
C THR A 84 -1.69 7.92 -13.57
N LEU A 85 -0.56 7.25 -13.31
CA LEU A 85 -0.19 6.76 -11.99
C LEU A 85 0.17 7.91 -11.03
N GLN A 86 0.76 8.99 -11.54
CA GLN A 86 1.02 10.20 -10.77
C GLN A 86 -0.30 10.88 -10.36
N ASP A 87 -1.29 10.93 -11.25
CA ASP A 87 -2.64 11.44 -10.92
C ASP A 87 -3.35 10.57 -9.87
N LYS A 88 -3.18 9.24 -9.93
CA LYS A 88 -3.69 8.32 -8.91
C LYS A 88 -3.01 8.58 -7.56
N ALA A 89 -1.69 8.71 -7.54
CA ALA A 89 -0.93 9.04 -6.34
C ALA A 89 -1.35 10.40 -5.75
N TRP A 90 -1.55 11.42 -6.57
CA TRP A 90 -2.00 12.72 -6.08
C TRP A 90 -3.38 12.63 -5.41
N ARG A 91 -4.31 11.88 -6.00
CA ARG A 91 -5.62 11.60 -5.40
C ARG A 91 -5.50 10.86 -4.06
N MET A 92 -4.60 9.88 -3.97
CA MET A 92 -4.32 9.17 -2.71
C MET A 92 -3.79 10.12 -1.63
N PHE A 93 -2.81 10.96 -1.96
CA PHE A 93 -2.26 11.94 -1.02
C PHE A 93 -3.33 12.93 -0.54
N GLN A 94 -4.17 13.44 -1.46
CA GLN A 94 -5.29 14.32 -1.12
C GLN A 94 -6.30 13.63 -0.20
N ALA A 95 -6.61 12.35 -0.43
CA ALA A 95 -7.48 11.57 0.44
C ALA A 95 -6.88 11.45 1.85
N ILE A 96 -5.61 11.04 1.98
CA ILE A 96 -4.91 10.94 3.27
C ILE A 96 -4.92 12.30 3.99
N ARG A 97 -4.54 13.37 3.30
CA ARG A 97 -4.53 14.73 3.89
C ARG A 97 -5.91 15.18 4.36
N LYS A 98 -6.98 14.79 3.68
CA LYS A 98 -8.35 15.16 4.05
C LYS A 98 -8.79 14.53 5.37
N VAL A 99 -8.43 13.27 5.63
CA VAL A 99 -8.97 12.51 6.77
C VAL A 99 -7.99 12.28 7.91
N ALA A 100 -6.67 12.32 7.66
CA ALA A 100 -5.63 11.99 8.63
C ALA A 100 -4.82 13.20 9.13
N ARG A 101 -5.04 14.41 8.59
CA ARG A 101 -4.30 15.62 9.00
C ARG A 101 -4.79 16.15 10.35
N THR A 102 -3.87 16.41 11.26
CA THR A 102 -4.11 17.06 12.56
C THR A 102 -3.74 18.55 12.51
N LYS A 103 -3.72 19.25 13.65
CA LYS A 103 -3.22 20.64 13.69
C LYS A 103 -1.70 20.72 13.41
N ILE A 104 -0.94 19.71 13.86
CA ILE A 104 0.53 19.74 13.86
C ILE A 104 1.17 18.67 12.97
N ALA A 105 0.50 17.55 12.73
CA ALA A 105 1.05 16.38 12.02
C ALA A 105 -0.06 15.58 11.29
N PHE A 106 0.15 14.27 11.14
CA PHE A 106 -0.83 13.29 10.66
C PHE A 106 -1.08 12.24 11.74
N ALA A 107 -2.16 11.47 11.61
CA ALA A 107 -2.58 10.47 12.58
C ALA A 107 -3.28 9.30 11.87
N GLY A 108 -3.16 8.10 12.45
CA GLY A 108 -3.93 6.93 12.00
C GLY A 108 -5.44 7.13 12.15
N LEU A 109 -6.23 6.27 11.49
CA LEU A 109 -7.69 6.32 11.51
C LEU A 109 -8.24 5.09 12.23
N GLU A 110 -9.21 5.28 13.11
CA GLU A 110 -9.87 4.19 13.83
C GLU A 110 -10.77 3.35 12.91
N ASP A 111 -11.48 4.00 11.98
CA ASP A 111 -12.38 3.30 11.06
C ASP A 111 -12.57 4.06 9.73
N VAL A 112 -12.02 3.50 8.64
CA VAL A 112 -12.08 4.07 7.29
C VAL A 112 -13.48 4.01 6.65
N ARG A 113 -14.44 3.33 7.28
CA ARG A 113 -15.83 3.26 6.80
C ARG A 113 -16.59 4.56 7.04
N HIS A 114 -16.11 5.44 7.92
CA HIS A 114 -16.75 6.72 8.13
C HIS A 114 -16.18 7.80 7.21
N VAL A 115 -17.04 8.74 6.78
CA VAL A 115 -16.61 9.90 5.97
C VAL A 115 -15.63 10.81 6.75
N ARG A 116 -15.79 10.86 8.08
CA ARG A 116 -14.89 11.55 9.02
C ARG A 116 -14.49 10.57 10.13
N PRO A 117 -13.47 9.74 9.90
CA PRO A 117 -12.98 8.81 10.90
C PRO A 117 -12.47 9.53 12.15
N LYS A 118 -12.55 8.88 13.30
CA LYS A 118 -11.79 9.30 14.48
C LYS A 118 -10.31 9.03 14.25
N LEU A 119 -9.48 9.91 14.80
CA LEU A 119 -8.03 9.79 14.73
C LEU A 119 -7.50 8.97 15.90
N ILE A 120 -6.50 8.15 15.62
CA ILE A 120 -5.68 7.46 16.63
C ILE A 120 -4.49 8.37 16.92
N ASP A 121 -4.15 8.60 18.20
CA ASP A 121 -3.05 9.49 18.60
C ASP A 121 -1.65 8.86 18.39
N THR A 122 -1.43 8.36 17.18
CA THR A 122 -0.19 7.71 16.75
C THR A 122 0.11 8.13 15.31
N MET A 123 1.36 8.49 15.07
CA MET A 123 1.93 8.66 13.74
C MET A 123 3.12 7.72 13.61
N GLU A 124 2.93 6.63 12.87
CA GLU A 124 3.97 5.63 12.69
C GLU A 124 5.17 6.21 11.93
N SER A 125 6.38 5.76 12.27
CA SER A 125 7.63 6.27 11.67
C SER A 125 7.65 6.13 10.15
N PHE A 126 7.10 5.03 9.64
CA PHE A 126 7.02 4.75 8.21
C PHE A 126 6.14 5.74 7.44
N PHE A 127 5.29 6.55 8.10
CA PHE A 127 4.59 7.61 7.37
C PHE A 127 5.58 8.62 6.77
N LEU A 128 6.61 8.99 7.53
CA LEU A 128 7.66 9.89 7.07
C LEU A 128 8.72 9.14 6.27
N ALA A 129 9.14 7.96 6.74
CA ALA A 129 10.20 7.20 6.10
C ALA A 129 9.76 6.61 4.75
N GLU A 130 8.50 6.20 4.59
CA GLU A 130 8.05 5.46 3.42
C GLU A 130 6.94 6.21 2.68
N THR A 131 5.79 6.44 3.32
CA THR A 131 4.60 6.96 2.64
C THR A 131 4.86 8.30 1.96
N LEU A 132 5.43 9.27 2.69
CA LEU A 132 5.80 10.56 2.11
C LEU A 132 6.99 10.48 1.14
N LYS A 133 7.94 9.55 1.38
CA LYS A 133 9.07 9.33 0.47
C LYS A 133 8.58 8.84 -0.89
N TYR A 134 7.69 7.86 -0.94
CA TYR A 134 7.15 7.35 -2.20
C TYR A 134 6.25 8.38 -2.90
N PHE A 135 5.46 9.16 -2.15
CA PHE A 135 4.77 10.32 -2.74
C PHE A 135 5.73 11.34 -3.32
N TYR A 136 6.89 11.58 -2.72
CA TYR A 136 7.89 12.46 -3.30
C TYR A 136 8.52 11.85 -4.56
N LEU A 137 8.99 10.60 -4.49
CA LEU A 137 9.74 9.93 -5.55
C LEU A 137 8.93 9.71 -6.83
N ILE A 138 7.62 9.50 -6.73
CA ILE A 138 6.77 9.34 -7.91
C ILE A 138 6.63 10.63 -8.73
N PHE A 139 6.80 11.81 -8.11
CA PHE A 139 6.80 13.11 -8.81
C PHE A 139 8.21 13.64 -9.11
N ALA A 140 9.25 12.98 -8.59
CA ALA A 140 10.64 13.34 -8.83
C ALA A 140 11.13 12.84 -10.20
N GLU A 141 12.19 13.46 -10.70
CA GLU A 141 12.85 13.01 -11.93
C GLU A 141 13.39 11.57 -11.78
N PRO A 142 13.43 10.76 -12.86
CA PRO A 142 13.88 9.37 -12.81
C PRO A 142 15.30 9.16 -12.26
N GLY A 143 16.18 10.16 -12.37
CA GLY A 143 17.53 10.11 -11.80
C GLY A 143 17.57 10.16 -10.27
N VAL A 144 16.52 10.68 -9.62
CA VAL A 144 16.45 10.71 -8.15
C VAL A 144 16.09 9.32 -7.64
N VAL A 145 17.02 8.67 -6.93
CA VAL A 145 16.90 7.27 -6.47
C VAL A 145 16.52 6.37 -7.66
N SER A 146 17.40 6.32 -8.66
CA SER A 146 17.20 5.44 -9.81
C SER A 146 17.11 3.98 -9.38
N LEU A 147 16.14 3.23 -9.92
CA LEU A 147 16.00 1.79 -9.66
C LEU A 147 17.12 0.96 -10.34
N ASP A 148 17.90 1.59 -11.24
CA ASP A 148 19.11 0.99 -11.80
C ASP A 148 20.30 1.05 -10.83
N GLU A 149 20.31 2.05 -9.95
CA GLU A 149 21.42 2.31 -9.02
C GLU A 149 21.11 1.88 -7.59
N PHE A 150 19.84 1.94 -7.18
CA PHE A 150 19.40 1.68 -5.82
C PHE A 150 18.39 0.53 -5.76
N VAL A 151 18.44 -0.20 -4.64
CA VAL A 151 17.36 -1.07 -4.17
C VAL A 151 16.84 -0.50 -2.86
N LEU A 152 15.53 -0.34 -2.73
CA LEU A 152 14.93 0.08 -1.47
C LEU A 152 14.69 -1.16 -0.60
N ASN A 153 15.06 -1.08 0.68
CA ASN A 153 14.68 -2.13 1.63
C ASN A 153 13.17 -2.02 1.98
N THR A 154 12.68 -2.93 2.82
CA THR A 154 11.27 -2.99 3.23
C THR A 154 10.78 -1.81 4.07
N GLU A 155 11.65 -0.84 4.39
CA GLU A 155 11.34 0.42 5.11
C GLU A 155 11.70 1.64 4.23
N GLY A 156 11.72 1.43 2.90
CA GLY A 156 11.98 2.46 1.90
C GLY A 156 13.37 3.08 1.93
N HIS A 157 14.36 2.50 2.61
CA HIS A 157 15.72 3.05 2.64
C HIS A 157 16.50 2.62 1.39
N PRO A 158 17.01 3.57 0.57
CA PRO A 158 17.75 3.24 -0.64
C PRO A 158 19.16 2.77 -0.30
N LEU A 159 19.50 1.59 -0.80
CA LEU A 159 20.82 0.97 -0.71
C LEU A 159 21.41 0.87 -2.12
N LEU A 160 22.70 1.17 -2.27
CA LEU A 160 23.36 1.04 -3.56
C LEU A 160 23.32 -0.43 -4.02
N ARG A 161 22.92 -0.65 -5.27
CA ARG A 161 23.00 -1.95 -5.91
C ARG A 161 24.47 -2.33 -6.07
N PRO A 162 24.85 -3.59 -5.77
CA PRO A 162 26.18 -4.07 -6.08
C PRO A 162 26.40 -3.96 -7.60
N ASN A 163 27.41 -3.18 -8.01
CA ASN A 163 27.79 -3.12 -9.41
C ASN A 163 28.45 -4.45 -9.78
N ALA A 164 28.00 -5.10 -10.87
CA ALA A 164 28.58 -6.36 -11.36
C ALA A 164 30.07 -6.25 -11.75
N LEU A 165 30.60 -5.03 -11.81
CA LEU A 165 32.01 -4.70 -12.09
C LEU A 165 32.85 -4.45 -10.83
N VAL A 166 32.23 -4.41 -9.64
CA VAL A 166 32.99 -4.46 -8.39
C VAL A 166 33.32 -5.93 -8.20
N GLU A 167 34.59 -6.29 -8.45
CA GLU A 167 35.18 -7.58 -8.09
C GLU A 167 34.58 -8.04 -6.75
N PHE A 168 33.71 -9.05 -6.80
CA PHE A 168 33.32 -9.79 -5.61
C PHE A 168 34.62 -10.25 -4.98
N CYS A 169 34.98 -9.61 -3.87
CA CYS A 169 36.20 -9.80 -3.09
C CYS A 169 36.95 -11.09 -3.44
N SER A 170 37.85 -11.01 -4.43
CA SER A 170 38.76 -12.09 -4.82
C SER A 170 39.86 -12.29 -3.76
N LYS A 171 39.82 -11.49 -2.69
CA LYS A 171 40.63 -11.65 -1.49
C LYS A 171 39.72 -12.04 -0.32
N PRO A 172 40.07 -13.08 0.46
CA PRO A 172 39.28 -13.46 1.63
C PRO A 172 39.18 -12.27 2.59
N CYS A 173 37.97 -11.98 3.07
CA CYS A 173 37.69 -10.84 3.96
C CYS A 173 38.40 -10.92 5.32
N TYR A 174 39.06 -12.02 5.65
CA TYR A 174 39.98 -12.12 6.77
C TYR A 174 41.07 -13.14 6.44
N ARG A 175 42.31 -12.79 6.76
CA ARG A 175 43.42 -13.74 6.89
C ARG A 175 43.37 -14.27 8.33
N GLU A 176 43.11 -15.56 8.52
CA GLU A 176 43.06 -16.19 9.87
C GLU A 176 44.38 -15.99 10.66
N ASP A 177 45.46 -15.65 9.97
CA ASP A 177 46.78 -15.32 10.51
C ASP A 177 46.88 -13.95 11.22
N GLU A 178 45.84 -13.10 11.17
CA GLU A 178 45.83 -11.79 11.86
C GLU A 178 44.96 -11.73 13.12
N LEU A 179 44.34 -12.85 13.55
CA LEU A 179 43.63 -12.90 14.84
C LEU A 179 44.64 -13.03 15.99
N PRO A 180 44.64 -12.14 17.00
CA PRO A 180 45.45 -12.33 18.19
C PRO A 180 45.00 -13.61 18.90
N ARG A 181 45.90 -14.58 18.95
CA ARG A 181 45.73 -15.79 19.77
C ARG A 181 45.75 -15.37 21.24
N ASN A 182 44.58 -15.40 21.88
CA ASN A 182 44.46 -15.45 23.33
C ASN A 182 44.63 -16.89 23.82
#